data_AF-A0A5B8W4F0-F1
#
_entry.id   AF-A0A5B8W4F0-F1
#
_cell.length_a   1.000
_cell.length_b   1.000
_cell.length_c   1.000
_cell.angle_alpha   90.00
_cell.angle_beta   90.00
_cell.angle_gamma   90.00
#
_symmetry.space_group_name_H-M   'P 1'
#
loop_
_entity.id
_entity.type
_entity.pdbx_description
1 polymer ?
#
loop_
_entity_poly.entity_id
_entity_poly.type
_entity_poly.pdbx_seq_one_letter_code
_entity_poly.pdbx_strand_id
1 'polypeptide(L)'
;MKFSKNIILVSAMLCVFLAAGCKKNKQTATVEKDPPGSPPKTWQEHWGGPHTFLLNRVYFDSDVAVYYDPSMDKSVTWPYKTMSDTWKYVKKTYGAFGDSARLYVVLHGISTPFEETLGGGHPASYFDESHDYRNAIDCGLGDWKYPTGQQIGIPIHETGHIVCGANNGVKGSPSDVLWGDSKFMEIYNYDVLMNIGRQDEAARVYDQLKAQVDTFPRAGSQWFKNWFYPIYSKYGHAAVLSKYFKLLAANYPKMANPHGAEYTQNLNWGEFIHFWSGATGDNMKAQATFAFGWTDEWEQQFRQAQKDFPNVKYAY
;
A
#
# COMPACT_ATOMS: atom_id res chain seq x y z
N MET A 1 24.71 41.50 75.31
CA MET A 1 25.21 40.49 74.34
C MET A 1 25.75 41.27 73.14
N LYS A 2 27.05 41.56 72.92
CA LYS A 2 28.26 40.69 72.76
C LYS A 2 27.89 39.44 71.96
N PHE A 3 28.38 39.15 70.76
CA PHE A 3 29.64 39.39 70.00
C PHE A 3 29.28 39.66 68.50
N SER A 4 30.09 40.17 67.56
CA SER A 4 31.54 40.15 67.26
C SER A 4 31.81 41.15 66.10
N LYS A 5 32.82 42.04 66.17
CA LYS A 5 34.17 41.99 65.52
C LYS A 5 34.12 41.84 63.98
N ASN A 6 34.81 42.56 63.09
CA ASN A 6 36.01 43.44 63.05
C ASN A 6 36.01 44.13 61.64
N ILE A 7 36.24 45.44 61.48
CA ILE A 7 37.53 46.14 61.21
C ILE A 7 38.11 46.00 59.78
N ILE A 8 38.04 47.14 59.04
CA ILE A 8 39.04 47.81 58.16
C ILE A 8 39.49 47.13 56.84
N LEU A 9 39.30 47.80 55.67
CA LEU A 9 40.35 48.54 54.92
C LEU A 9 39.86 49.16 53.58
N VAL A 10 40.39 50.35 53.32
CA VAL A 10 40.29 51.19 52.12
C VAL A 10 41.33 50.74 51.08
N SER A 11 41.01 50.72 49.77
CA SER A 11 41.80 51.39 48.71
C SER A 11 41.55 50.86 47.28
N ALA A 12 41.40 51.83 46.37
CA ALA A 12 41.99 51.90 45.03
C ALA A 12 41.58 50.89 43.93
N MET A 13 40.62 51.36 43.12
CA MET A 13 40.70 51.52 41.65
C MET A 13 41.92 50.88 40.95
N LEU A 14 41.66 49.87 40.10
CA LEU A 14 42.39 49.69 38.84
C LEU A 14 41.49 49.05 37.78
N CYS A 15 41.40 49.72 36.63
CA CYS A 15 40.65 49.31 35.46
C CYS A 15 41.31 48.12 34.76
N VAL A 16 40.53 47.09 34.40
CA VAL A 16 40.70 46.35 33.15
C VAL A 16 39.31 45.92 32.65
N PHE A 17 38.81 46.60 31.62
CA PHE A 17 37.70 46.11 30.80
C PHE A 17 38.21 44.95 29.95
N LEU A 18 37.88 43.71 30.33
CA LEU A 18 37.95 42.56 29.41
C LEU A 18 36.61 42.46 28.69
N ALA A 19 36.49 43.19 27.58
CA ALA A 19 35.51 42.87 26.55
C ALA A 19 35.95 41.58 25.85
N ALA A 20 35.64 40.43 26.46
CA ALA A 20 35.67 39.16 25.77
C ALA A 20 34.54 39.17 24.74
N GLY A 21 34.88 39.56 23.52
CA GLY A 21 33.99 39.44 22.37
C GLY A 21 33.60 37.99 22.19
N CYS A 22 32.37 37.64 22.58
CA CYS A 22 31.69 36.45 22.11
C CYS A 22 31.55 36.57 20.58
N LYS A 23 32.55 36.06 19.84
CA LYS A 23 32.36 35.69 18.44
C LYS A 23 31.26 34.64 18.44
N LYS A 24 30.02 35.06 18.12
CA LYS A 24 28.98 34.15 17.66
C LYS A 24 29.57 33.46 16.43
N ASN A 25 30.08 32.26 16.62
CA ASN A 25 30.31 31.34 15.52
C ASN A 25 28.92 31.10 14.94
N LYS A 26 28.58 31.81 13.86
CA LYS A 26 27.48 31.43 12.99
C LYS A 26 27.92 30.10 12.40
N GLN A 27 27.58 29.02 13.11
CA GLN A 27 27.49 27.70 12.54
C GLN A 27 26.40 27.84 11.48
N THR A 28 26.81 28.20 10.26
CA THR A 28 25.98 28.00 9.08
C THR A 28 25.66 26.52 9.10
N ALA A 29 24.44 26.18 9.55
CA ALA A 29 23.90 24.86 9.35
C ALA A 29 24.03 24.60 7.85
N THR A 30 24.95 23.72 7.49
CA THR A 30 25.01 23.18 6.13
C THR A 30 23.64 22.59 5.90
N VAL A 31 22.85 23.22 5.03
CA VAL A 31 21.60 22.64 4.55
C VAL A 31 22.02 21.33 3.92
N GLU A 32 21.77 20.22 4.61
CA GLU A 32 22.04 18.89 4.09
C GLU A 32 21.27 18.76 2.78
N LYS A 33 22.03 18.74 1.68
CA LYS A 33 21.47 18.63 0.36
C LYS A 33 21.18 17.16 0.13
N ASP A 34 19.91 16.86 -0.12
CA ASP A 34 19.48 15.51 -0.44
C ASP A 34 20.32 14.91 -1.59
N PRO A 35 20.60 13.60 -1.55
CA PRO A 35 21.21 12.91 -2.67
C PRO A 35 20.45 13.14 -3.99
N PRO A 36 21.13 13.09 -5.15
CA PRO A 36 20.46 13.09 -6.44
C PRO A 36 19.39 11.99 -6.55
N GLY A 37 18.23 12.31 -7.13
CA GLY A 37 17.12 11.36 -7.26
C GLY A 37 16.32 11.14 -5.97
N SER A 38 16.56 11.95 -4.93
CA SER A 38 15.66 12.00 -3.77
C SER A 38 14.26 12.51 -4.18
N PRO A 39 13.19 11.97 -3.56
CA PRO A 39 11.82 12.47 -3.75
C PRO A 39 11.74 13.97 -3.41
N PRO A 40 10.78 14.75 -3.93
CA PRO A 40 10.68 16.17 -3.58
C PRO A 40 10.43 16.37 -2.08
N LYS A 41 10.91 17.48 -1.50
CA LYS A 41 10.68 17.78 -0.08
C LYS A 41 9.22 18.10 0.23
N THR A 42 8.50 18.61 -0.77
CA THR A 42 7.07 18.89 -0.72
C THR A 42 6.41 18.36 -1.96
N TRP A 43 5.17 17.91 -1.85
CA TRP A 43 4.37 17.45 -2.97
C TRP A 43 3.00 18.10 -2.87
N GLN A 44 2.61 18.82 -3.92
CA GLN A 44 1.26 19.36 -4.02
C GLN A 44 0.32 18.24 -4.46
N GLU A 45 -0.66 17.92 -3.64
CA GLU A 45 -1.72 17.01 -4.01
C GLU A 45 -2.69 17.69 -4.99
N HIS A 46 -3.19 16.95 -5.99
CA HIS A 46 -4.03 17.52 -7.06
C HIS A 46 -4.98 16.52 -7.74
N TRP A 47 -5.21 15.34 -7.16
CA TRP A 47 -5.96 14.28 -7.84
C TRP A 47 -7.50 14.41 -7.77
N GLY A 48 -8.03 15.38 -7.02
CA GLY A 48 -9.43 15.82 -7.11
C GLY A 48 -10.14 15.99 -5.76
N GLY A 49 -11.33 16.59 -5.77
CA GLY A 49 -12.13 16.79 -4.55
C GLY A 49 -11.40 17.62 -3.47
N PRO A 50 -11.36 17.17 -2.19
CA PRO A 50 -10.68 17.88 -1.11
C PRO A 50 -9.14 17.75 -1.15
N HIS A 51 -8.60 16.87 -2.00
CA HIS A 51 -7.19 16.48 -2.06
C HIS A 51 -6.33 17.54 -2.78
N THR A 52 -6.04 18.61 -2.03
CA THR A 52 -5.30 19.81 -2.47
C THR A 52 -4.22 20.22 -1.47
N PHE A 53 -3.81 19.31 -0.58
CA PHE A 53 -2.88 19.63 0.48
C PHE A 53 -1.44 19.77 -0.04
N LEU A 54 -0.70 20.71 0.56
CA LEU A 54 0.75 20.74 0.40
C LEU A 54 1.36 19.74 1.39
N LEU A 55 1.75 18.59 0.86
CA LEU A 55 2.32 17.49 1.61
C LEU A 55 3.81 17.74 1.87
N ASN A 56 4.28 17.31 3.04
CA ASN A 56 5.68 17.44 3.45
C ASN A 56 6.31 16.07 3.59
N ARG A 57 7.42 15.84 2.90
CA ARG A 57 8.18 14.59 3.01
C ARG A 57 8.80 14.50 4.40
N VAL A 58 8.44 13.47 5.16
CA VAL A 58 8.94 13.22 6.51
C VAL A 58 10.00 12.12 6.56
N TYR A 59 10.01 11.22 5.58
CA TYR A 59 10.98 10.13 5.47
C TYR A 59 11.13 9.67 4.01
N PHE A 60 12.28 9.12 3.65
CA PHE A 60 12.44 8.34 2.42
C PHE A 60 13.64 7.40 2.53
N ASP A 61 13.61 6.30 1.78
CA ASP A 61 14.75 5.38 1.59
C ASP A 61 14.81 4.89 0.13
N SER A 62 15.25 3.66 -0.16
CA SER A 62 15.25 3.09 -1.51
C SER A 62 13.89 2.62 -2.00
N ASP A 63 12.95 2.37 -1.09
CA ASP A 63 11.70 1.67 -1.35
C ASP A 63 10.47 2.57 -1.11
N VAL A 64 10.57 3.58 -0.24
CA VAL A 64 9.46 4.50 0.03
C VAL A 64 9.87 5.96 0.09
N ALA A 65 8.88 6.83 -0.11
CA ALA A 65 8.89 8.23 0.26
C ALA A 65 7.60 8.51 1.04
N VAL A 66 7.70 8.93 2.30
CA VAL A 66 6.54 9.15 3.17
C VAL A 66 6.29 10.64 3.33
N TYR A 67 5.05 11.04 3.12
CA TYR A 67 4.57 12.40 3.15
C TYR A 67 3.40 12.54 4.11
N TYR A 68 3.41 13.60 4.90
CA TYR A 68 2.35 13.98 5.80
C TYR A 68 1.76 15.32 5.38
N ASP A 69 0.45 15.44 5.52
CA ASP A 69 -0.22 16.73 5.53
C ASP A 69 0.05 17.48 6.87
N PRO A 70 -0.46 18.70 7.04
CA PRO A 70 -0.31 19.44 8.29
C PRO A 70 -1.05 18.88 9.51
N SER A 71 -2.07 18.01 9.34
CA SER A 71 -2.86 17.48 10.46
C SER A 71 -2.25 16.21 11.06
N MET A 72 -1.33 15.55 10.36
CA MET A 72 -0.57 14.41 10.86
C MET A 72 0.41 14.75 12.01
N ASP A 73 0.41 13.91 13.04
CA ASP A 73 1.43 13.93 14.09
C ASP A 73 2.76 13.39 13.56
N LYS A 74 3.76 14.27 13.47
CA LYS A 74 5.12 13.94 13.01
C LYS A 74 5.87 12.97 13.93
N SER A 75 5.37 12.71 15.14
CA SER A 75 5.93 11.67 16.02
C SER A 75 5.59 10.24 15.54
N VAL A 76 4.58 10.09 14.66
CA VAL A 76 4.24 8.83 14.02
C VAL A 76 5.31 8.47 13.00
N THR A 77 6.09 7.42 13.29
CA THR A 77 7.24 7.00 12.47
C THR A 77 7.21 5.52 12.08
N TRP A 78 6.27 4.74 12.63
CA TRP A 78 6.13 3.32 12.27
C TRP A 78 5.91 3.08 10.76
N PRO A 79 5.24 3.97 9.98
CA PRO A 79 5.01 3.72 8.55
C PRO A 79 6.31 3.62 7.75
N TYR A 80 7.40 4.22 8.22
CA TYR A 80 8.66 4.31 7.46
C TYR A 80 9.21 2.92 7.15
N LYS A 81 9.42 2.12 8.21
CA LYS A 81 9.93 0.75 8.05
C LYS A 81 8.85 -0.17 7.48
N THR A 82 7.63 -0.11 7.99
CA THR A 82 6.55 -1.01 7.58
C THR A 82 6.27 -0.89 6.09
N MET A 83 6.13 0.33 5.55
CA MET A 83 5.85 0.52 4.13
C MET A 83 7.06 0.27 3.25
N SER A 84 8.28 0.53 3.75
CA SER A 84 9.53 0.13 3.07
C SER A 84 9.60 -1.37 2.88
N ASP A 85 9.37 -2.15 3.95
CA ASP A 85 9.35 -3.60 3.90
C ASP A 85 8.21 -4.13 3.01
N THR A 86 7.02 -3.53 3.10
CA THR A 86 5.87 -3.84 2.22
C THR A 86 6.26 -3.65 0.76
N TRP A 87 6.73 -2.46 0.37
CA TRP A 87 7.01 -2.19 -1.05
C TRP A 87 8.18 -3.02 -1.58
N LYS A 88 9.19 -3.26 -0.75
CA LYS A 88 10.30 -4.17 -1.07
C LYS A 88 9.81 -5.58 -1.33
N TYR A 89 8.91 -6.09 -0.49
CA TYR A 89 8.29 -7.40 -0.67
C TYR A 89 7.43 -7.43 -1.94
N VAL A 90 6.61 -6.41 -2.16
CA VAL A 90 5.74 -6.27 -3.33
C VAL A 90 6.54 -6.34 -4.62
N LYS A 91 7.60 -5.54 -4.75
CA LYS A 91 8.47 -5.55 -5.93
C LYS A 91 9.12 -6.91 -6.17
N LYS A 92 9.56 -7.56 -5.10
CA LYS A 92 10.21 -8.88 -5.18
C LYS A 92 9.25 -9.97 -5.63
N THR A 93 8.00 -9.91 -5.15
CA THR A 93 7.06 -11.04 -5.23
C THR A 93 6.04 -10.87 -6.36
N TYR A 94 5.47 -9.68 -6.49
CA TYR A 94 4.35 -9.42 -7.40
C TYR A 94 4.78 -8.83 -8.74
N GLY A 95 5.95 -8.21 -8.83
CA GLY A 95 6.53 -7.72 -10.09
C GLY A 95 7.04 -6.28 -9.98
N ALA A 96 7.42 -5.70 -11.12
CA ALA A 96 7.79 -4.30 -11.21
C ALA A 96 6.57 -3.44 -11.56
N PHE A 97 6.55 -2.22 -11.04
CA PHE A 97 5.48 -1.24 -11.21
C PHE A 97 6.05 0.01 -11.88
N GLY A 98 6.40 -0.13 -13.16
CA GLY A 98 7.09 0.91 -13.92
C GLY A 98 8.58 0.99 -13.58
N ASP A 99 9.17 2.16 -13.82
CA ASP A 99 10.55 2.50 -13.46
C ASP A 99 10.68 3.04 -12.03
N SER A 100 9.54 3.31 -11.36
CA SER A 100 9.55 3.85 -10.00
C SER A 100 10.09 2.83 -9.01
N ALA A 101 11.26 3.14 -8.45
CA ALA A 101 11.84 2.39 -7.35
C ALA A 101 11.02 2.49 -6.06
N ARG A 102 10.22 3.55 -5.89
CA ARG A 102 9.56 3.90 -4.63
C ARG A 102 8.05 3.88 -4.70
N LEU A 103 7.46 3.54 -3.57
CA LEU A 103 6.09 3.88 -3.24
C LEU A 103 6.05 5.24 -2.53
N TYR A 104 5.15 6.12 -2.97
CA TYR A 104 4.88 7.39 -2.34
C TYR A 104 3.70 7.22 -1.39
N VAL A 105 3.97 7.28 -0.09
CA VAL A 105 2.97 7.04 0.96
C VAL A 105 2.54 8.40 1.49
N VAL A 106 1.28 8.76 1.29
CA VAL A 106 0.66 9.96 1.83
C VAL A 106 -0.26 9.54 2.96
N LEU A 107 -0.07 10.14 4.15
CA LEU A 107 -0.97 9.92 5.29
C LEU A 107 -1.61 11.24 5.73
N HIS A 108 -2.91 11.17 6.04
CA HIS A 108 -3.75 12.27 6.52
C HIS A 108 -4.26 12.01 7.92
N GLY A 109 -4.15 13.01 8.80
CA GLY A 109 -4.76 12.98 10.12
C GLY A 109 -6.20 13.50 10.06
N ILE A 110 -7.19 12.66 10.34
CA ILE A 110 -8.60 13.05 10.26
C ILE A 110 -9.16 13.31 11.65
N SER A 111 -9.36 14.58 11.97
CA SER A 111 -9.79 15.02 13.28
C SER A 111 -11.20 15.60 13.31
N THR A 112 -11.80 15.89 12.14
CA THR A 112 -13.13 16.52 12.05
C THR A 112 -14.00 15.95 10.91
N PRO A 113 -15.34 16.11 10.99
CA PRO A 113 -16.26 15.65 9.94
C PRO A 113 -16.02 16.25 8.55
N PHE A 114 -15.38 17.42 8.45
CA PHE A 114 -15.02 18.02 7.17
C PHE A 114 -13.85 17.26 6.51
N GLU A 115 -12.95 16.72 7.32
CA GLU A 115 -11.79 15.91 6.91
C GLU A 115 -12.17 14.43 6.68
N GLU A 116 -13.38 13.98 7.03
CA GLU A 116 -13.86 12.62 6.71
C GLU A 116 -13.86 12.34 5.20
N THR A 117 -13.85 13.39 4.37
CA THR A 117 -13.69 13.29 2.92
C THR A 117 -12.30 12.81 2.48
N LEU A 118 -11.31 12.85 3.38
CA LEU A 118 -9.98 12.24 3.23
C LEU A 118 -9.93 10.82 3.81
N GLY A 119 -11.04 10.31 4.34
CA GLY A 119 -11.13 9.02 5.02
C GLY A 119 -11.03 7.84 4.07
N GLY A 120 -10.32 6.80 4.52
CA GLY A 120 -10.12 5.58 3.76
C GLY A 120 -8.78 5.57 3.04
N GLY A 121 -8.72 4.91 1.89
CA GLY A 121 -7.52 4.79 1.09
C GLY A 121 -7.82 5.04 -0.38
N HIS A 122 -6.81 5.58 -1.07
CA HIS A 122 -6.80 5.80 -2.49
C HIS A 122 -5.46 5.33 -3.08
N PRO A 123 -5.48 4.42 -4.06
CA PRO A 123 -4.29 3.97 -4.74
C PRO A 123 -4.11 4.70 -6.07
N ALA A 124 -2.87 4.97 -6.44
CA ALA A 124 -2.52 5.42 -7.78
C ALA A 124 -1.25 4.72 -8.25
N SER A 125 -1.13 4.53 -9.55
CA SER A 125 -0.01 3.85 -10.16
C SER A 125 0.79 4.79 -11.05
N TYR A 126 1.94 4.29 -11.51
CA TYR A 126 2.74 4.98 -12.52
C TYR A 126 2.03 5.20 -13.88
N PHE A 127 0.81 4.71 -14.06
CA PHE A 127 -0.06 5.04 -15.21
C PHE A 127 -0.90 6.31 -15.01
N ASP A 128 -0.92 6.88 -13.81
CA ASP A 128 -1.89 7.90 -13.41
C ASP A 128 -1.25 9.29 -13.32
N GLU A 129 -1.63 10.16 -14.25
CA GLU A 129 -1.16 11.56 -14.32
C GLU A 129 -1.55 12.35 -13.07
N SER A 130 -2.71 12.03 -12.47
CA SER A 130 -3.22 12.67 -11.25
C SER A 130 -2.28 12.53 -10.06
N HIS A 131 -1.33 11.60 -10.11
CA HIS A 131 -0.31 11.37 -9.08
C HIS A 131 1.12 11.55 -9.60
N ASP A 132 1.27 12.36 -10.66
CA ASP A 132 2.55 12.63 -11.32
C ASP A 132 3.25 11.34 -11.81
N TYR A 133 2.47 10.33 -12.22
CA TYR A 133 2.95 9.01 -12.65
C TYR A 133 3.79 8.30 -11.57
N ARG A 134 3.40 8.45 -10.30
CA ARG A 134 4.01 7.74 -9.17
C ARG A 134 3.13 6.58 -8.73
N ASN A 135 3.76 5.48 -8.31
CA ASN A 135 3.07 4.54 -7.44
C ASN A 135 2.84 5.22 -6.10
N ALA A 136 1.59 5.50 -5.77
CA ALA A 136 1.22 6.23 -4.57
C ALA A 136 0.06 5.54 -3.86
N ILE A 137 0.08 5.64 -2.54
CA ILE A 137 -1.08 5.40 -1.71
C ILE A 137 -1.35 6.66 -0.92
N ASP A 138 -2.61 7.00 -0.78
CA ASP A 138 -3.10 8.13 -0.04
C ASP A 138 -4.11 7.61 0.98
N CYS A 139 -3.84 7.79 2.27
CA CYS A 139 -4.66 7.17 3.31
C CYS A 139 -4.94 8.16 4.44
N GLY A 140 -6.20 8.24 4.85
CA GLY A 140 -6.62 9.07 5.96
C GLY A 140 -7.35 8.29 7.05
N LEU A 141 -6.94 8.51 8.30
CA LEU A 141 -7.55 7.94 9.51
C LEU A 141 -7.50 8.93 10.66
N GLY A 142 -8.39 8.74 11.63
CA GLY A 142 -8.40 9.54 12.86
C GLY A 142 -7.39 9.13 13.93
N ASP A 143 -6.78 7.96 13.79
CA ASP A 143 -5.68 7.53 14.67
C ASP A 143 -4.63 6.77 13.88
N TRP A 144 -3.38 7.19 14.01
CA TRP A 144 -2.19 6.58 13.40
C TRP A 144 -1.16 6.12 14.43
N LYS A 145 -1.50 6.13 15.72
CA LYS A 145 -0.52 5.96 16.81
C LYS A 145 0.21 4.62 16.78
N TYR A 146 -0.49 3.54 16.46
CA TYR A 146 0.07 2.18 16.49
C TYR A 146 -0.19 1.41 15.19
N PRO A 147 0.76 0.58 14.74
CA PRO A 147 0.64 -0.20 13.50
C PRO A 147 -0.19 -1.48 13.70
N THR A 148 -1.45 -1.36 14.09
CA THR A 148 -2.32 -2.52 14.36
C THR A 148 -3.70 -2.32 13.75
N GLY A 149 -4.39 -3.39 13.37
CA GLY A 149 -5.72 -3.31 12.79
C GLY A 149 -5.74 -2.47 11.50
N GLN A 150 -6.70 -1.55 11.40
CA GLN A 150 -6.88 -0.73 10.21
C GLN A 150 -5.68 0.19 9.91
N GLN A 151 -4.97 0.65 10.95
CA GLN A 151 -3.82 1.55 10.78
C GLN A 151 -2.72 0.95 9.91
N ILE A 152 -2.42 -0.35 10.10
CA ILE A 152 -1.48 -1.06 9.22
C ILE A 152 -2.19 -1.67 8.00
N GLY A 153 -3.44 -2.11 8.18
CA GLY A 153 -4.20 -2.81 7.16
C GLY A 153 -4.55 -1.97 5.94
N ILE A 154 -4.96 -0.71 6.13
CA ILE A 154 -5.37 0.18 5.02
C ILE A 154 -4.18 0.55 4.12
N PRO A 155 -3.03 1.05 4.63
CA PRO A 155 -1.91 1.34 3.75
C PRO A 155 -1.42 0.12 2.98
N ILE A 156 -1.43 -1.07 3.57
CA ILE A 156 -1.09 -2.31 2.84
C ILE A 156 -2.18 -2.60 1.81
N HIS A 157 -3.47 -2.51 2.17
CA HIS A 157 -4.59 -2.71 1.25
C HIS A 157 -4.44 -1.89 -0.03
N GLU A 158 -4.12 -0.61 0.09
CA GLU A 158 -3.94 0.27 -1.07
C GLU A 158 -2.78 -0.14 -1.98
N THR A 159 -1.70 -0.70 -1.41
CA THR A 159 -0.64 -1.30 -2.27
C THR A 159 -1.12 -2.52 -3.04
N GLY A 160 -2.12 -3.25 -2.51
CA GLY A 160 -2.78 -4.35 -3.20
C GLY A 160 -3.53 -3.89 -4.45
N HIS A 161 -4.17 -2.73 -4.41
CA HIS A 161 -4.80 -2.15 -5.60
C HIS A 161 -3.78 -1.79 -6.68
N ILE A 162 -2.59 -1.30 -6.32
CA ILE A 162 -1.50 -1.10 -7.30
C ILE A 162 -1.08 -2.45 -7.91
N VAL A 163 -1.00 -3.51 -7.09
CA VAL A 163 -0.70 -4.88 -7.55
C VAL A 163 -1.75 -5.38 -8.53
N CYS A 164 -3.03 -5.10 -8.31
CA CYS A 164 -4.11 -5.50 -9.22
C CYS A 164 -4.15 -4.64 -10.50
N GLY A 165 -4.00 -3.33 -10.34
CA GLY A 165 -4.29 -2.34 -11.37
C GLY A 165 -3.10 -1.92 -12.24
N ALA A 166 -1.87 -2.34 -11.91
CA ALA A 166 -0.67 -1.92 -12.65
C ALA A 166 0.38 -3.03 -12.83
N ASN A 167 -0.02 -4.30 -12.71
CA ASN A 167 0.89 -5.43 -12.79
C ASN A 167 1.38 -5.70 -14.22
N ASN A 168 2.61 -6.19 -14.36
CA ASN A 168 3.18 -6.67 -15.63
C ASN A 168 3.04 -5.68 -16.80
N GLY A 169 3.09 -4.37 -16.53
CA GLY A 169 2.99 -3.35 -17.58
C GLY A 169 1.59 -3.14 -18.16
N VAL A 170 0.54 -3.62 -17.47
CA VAL A 170 -0.86 -3.48 -17.91
C VAL A 170 -1.67 -2.72 -16.86
N LYS A 171 -2.32 -1.65 -17.29
CA LYS A 171 -3.26 -0.85 -16.51
C LYS A 171 -4.62 -1.55 -16.41
N GLY A 172 -5.23 -1.45 -15.23
CA GLY A 172 -6.58 -1.92 -14.91
C GLY A 172 -6.61 -3.29 -14.24
N SER A 173 -7.70 -3.56 -13.53
CA SER A 173 -7.97 -4.84 -12.86
C SER A 173 -9.31 -5.42 -13.33
N PRO A 174 -9.31 -6.28 -14.36
CA PRO A 174 -10.53 -6.88 -14.92
C PRO A 174 -11.36 -7.67 -13.90
N SER A 175 -10.75 -8.07 -12.78
CA SER A 175 -11.33 -8.90 -11.74
C SER A 175 -12.12 -8.09 -10.70
N ASP A 176 -11.92 -6.78 -10.62
CA ASP A 176 -12.53 -5.92 -9.59
C ASP A 176 -14.06 -5.94 -9.64
N VAL A 177 -14.66 -6.16 -10.81
CA VAL A 177 -16.13 -6.29 -10.92
C VAL A 177 -16.68 -7.55 -10.25
N LEU A 178 -15.85 -8.56 -9.96
CA LEU A 178 -16.26 -9.82 -9.37
C LEU A 178 -15.97 -9.86 -7.87
N TRP A 179 -14.79 -9.36 -7.49
CA TRP A 179 -14.29 -9.44 -6.13
C TRP A 179 -14.38 -8.11 -5.38
N GLY A 180 -14.91 -7.07 -6.02
CA GLY A 180 -15.08 -5.73 -5.47
C GLY A 180 -13.77 -5.07 -5.08
N ASP A 181 -13.86 -4.14 -4.15
CA ASP A 181 -12.71 -3.46 -3.58
C ASP A 181 -11.78 -4.44 -2.84
N SER A 182 -12.35 -5.30 -1.99
CA SER A 182 -11.54 -5.85 -0.90
C SER A 182 -11.13 -7.32 -1.01
N LYS A 183 -11.77 -8.20 -1.81
CA LYS A 183 -11.56 -9.66 -1.58
C LYS A 183 -10.18 -10.17 -1.98
N PHE A 184 -9.55 -9.60 -3.01
CA PHE A 184 -8.13 -9.90 -3.25
C PHE A 184 -7.25 -9.25 -2.17
N MET A 185 -7.58 -8.02 -1.74
CA MET A 185 -6.82 -7.29 -0.71
C MET A 185 -6.84 -8.02 0.63
N GLU A 186 -7.91 -8.76 0.94
CA GLU A 186 -8.02 -9.62 2.13
C GLU A 186 -6.89 -10.67 2.21
N ILE A 187 -6.67 -11.45 1.13
CA ILE A 187 -5.58 -12.43 1.11
C ILE A 187 -4.21 -11.77 0.93
N TYR A 188 -4.15 -10.67 0.19
CA TYR A 188 -2.92 -9.92 -0.01
C TYR A 188 -2.40 -9.29 1.29
N ASN A 189 -3.27 -8.68 2.10
CA ASN A 189 -2.91 -8.16 3.42
C ASN A 189 -2.33 -9.25 4.31
N TYR A 190 -2.98 -10.42 4.36
CA TYR A 190 -2.47 -11.56 5.09
C TYR A 190 -1.07 -11.97 4.60
N ASP A 191 -0.89 -12.10 3.28
CA ASP A 191 0.40 -12.46 2.68
C ASP A 191 1.51 -11.45 2.99
N VAL A 192 1.26 -10.15 2.81
CA VAL A 192 2.27 -9.12 3.10
C VAL A 192 2.65 -9.16 4.58
N LEU A 193 1.68 -9.17 5.50
CA LEU A 193 1.94 -9.20 6.95
C LEU A 193 2.77 -10.42 7.37
N MET A 194 2.51 -11.59 6.76
CA MET A 194 3.30 -12.80 6.98
C MET A 194 4.77 -12.65 6.58
N ASN A 195 5.06 -11.76 5.63
CA ASN A 195 6.39 -11.62 5.01
C ASN A 195 7.16 -10.35 5.42
N ILE A 196 6.53 -9.40 6.11
CA ILE A 196 7.19 -8.19 6.63
C ILE A 196 7.48 -8.25 8.14
N GLY A 197 7.37 -9.43 8.76
CA GLY A 197 7.61 -9.62 10.18
C GLY A 197 6.46 -9.19 11.09
N ARG A 198 5.22 -9.17 10.56
CA ARG A 198 3.99 -8.83 11.29
C ARG A 198 3.02 -10.01 11.36
N GLN A 199 3.55 -11.19 11.67
CA GLN A 199 2.75 -12.41 11.84
C GLN A 199 1.72 -12.29 12.96
N ASP A 200 1.94 -11.39 13.94
CA ASP A 200 0.98 -11.01 14.98
C ASP A 200 -0.31 -10.44 14.38
N GLU A 201 -0.19 -9.52 13.42
CA GLU A 201 -1.33 -8.93 12.72
C GLU A 201 -1.87 -9.87 11.64
N ALA A 202 -1.01 -10.65 10.99
CA ALA A 202 -1.47 -11.67 10.04
C ALA A 202 -2.40 -12.69 10.72
N ALA A 203 -2.10 -13.09 11.97
CA ALA A 203 -2.96 -13.97 12.75
C ALA A 203 -4.34 -13.32 13.02
N ARG A 204 -4.37 -12.04 13.39
CA ARG A 204 -5.63 -11.30 13.61
C ARG A 204 -6.45 -11.19 12.32
N VAL A 205 -5.80 -10.85 11.21
CA VAL A 205 -6.41 -10.76 9.88
C VAL A 205 -6.97 -12.13 9.49
N TYR A 206 -6.23 -13.21 9.68
CA TYR A 206 -6.70 -14.56 9.39
C TYR A 206 -7.96 -14.93 10.19
N ASP A 207 -7.96 -14.69 11.50
CA ASP A 207 -9.10 -15.02 12.36
C ASP A 207 -10.34 -14.21 11.98
N GLN A 208 -10.17 -12.92 11.69
CA GLN A 208 -11.24 -12.05 11.21
C GLN A 208 -11.82 -12.54 9.88
N LEU A 209 -10.98 -12.72 8.87
CA LEU A 209 -11.41 -13.04 7.50
C LEU A 209 -11.95 -14.46 7.36
N LYS A 210 -11.47 -15.39 8.17
CA LYS A 210 -12.01 -16.76 8.21
C LYS A 210 -13.45 -16.78 8.73
N ALA A 211 -13.81 -15.85 9.63
CA ALA A 211 -15.16 -15.73 10.17
C ALA A 211 -16.11 -14.93 9.26
N GLN A 212 -15.57 -14.15 8.31
CA GLN A 212 -16.35 -13.27 7.44
C GLN A 212 -17.26 -14.05 6.48
N VAL A 213 -18.45 -13.49 6.24
CA VAL A 213 -19.47 -14.00 5.33
C VAL A 213 -20.01 -12.84 4.52
N ASP A 214 -20.09 -13.02 3.21
CA ASP A 214 -20.53 -12.02 2.24
C ASP A 214 -21.85 -12.41 1.58
N THR A 215 -22.51 -11.41 1.01
CA THR A 215 -23.73 -11.58 0.23
C THR A 215 -23.47 -11.84 -1.26
N PHE A 216 -22.20 -11.79 -1.68
CA PHE A 216 -21.79 -11.94 -3.07
C PHE A 216 -20.62 -12.92 -3.23
N PRO A 217 -20.51 -13.62 -4.37
CA PRO A 217 -21.48 -13.63 -5.49
C PRO A 217 -22.84 -14.20 -5.12
N ARG A 218 -22.92 -14.88 -3.97
CA ARG A 218 -24.17 -15.34 -3.38
C ARG A 218 -24.16 -15.16 -1.87
N ALA A 219 -25.34 -15.07 -1.28
CA ALA A 219 -25.51 -15.06 0.15
C ALA A 219 -24.82 -16.26 0.82
N GLY A 220 -23.97 -15.99 1.81
CA GLY A 220 -23.23 -17.03 2.53
C GLY A 220 -21.83 -17.29 1.99
N SER A 221 -21.38 -16.55 0.97
CA SER A 221 -20.03 -16.73 0.40
C SER A 221 -18.96 -16.36 1.43
N GLN A 222 -17.89 -17.16 1.52
CA GLN A 222 -16.75 -16.87 2.40
C GLN A 222 -15.47 -16.83 1.56
N TRP A 223 -15.20 -15.68 0.93
CA TRP A 223 -14.12 -15.52 -0.06
C TRP A 223 -12.74 -15.93 0.48
N PHE A 224 -12.32 -15.35 1.60
CA PHE A 224 -11.03 -15.68 2.18
C PHE A 224 -10.95 -17.16 2.54
N LYS A 225 -11.89 -17.66 3.33
CA LYS A 225 -11.88 -19.03 3.87
C LYS A 225 -12.02 -20.11 2.79
N ASN A 226 -12.92 -19.93 1.83
CA ASN A 226 -13.31 -20.98 0.89
C ASN A 226 -12.71 -20.80 -0.52
N TRP A 227 -12.16 -19.63 -0.87
CA TRP A 227 -11.56 -19.42 -2.18
C TRP A 227 -10.07 -19.07 -2.08
N PHE A 228 -9.74 -17.89 -1.56
CA PHE A 228 -8.37 -17.38 -1.62
C PHE A 228 -7.39 -18.13 -0.72
N TYR A 229 -7.74 -18.40 0.55
CA TYR A 229 -6.83 -19.05 1.48
C TYR A 229 -6.50 -20.50 1.10
N PRO A 230 -7.45 -21.35 0.66
CA PRO A 230 -7.12 -22.69 0.15
C PRO A 230 -6.22 -22.65 -1.08
N ILE A 231 -6.43 -21.70 -2.00
CA ILE A 231 -5.58 -21.53 -3.18
C ILE A 231 -4.17 -21.08 -2.76
N TYR A 232 -4.09 -20.03 -1.95
CA TYR A 232 -2.84 -19.50 -1.43
C TYR A 232 -2.04 -20.56 -0.67
N SER A 233 -2.66 -21.26 0.28
CA SER A 233 -1.96 -22.23 1.13
C SER A 233 -1.50 -23.49 0.38
N LYS A 234 -2.24 -23.93 -0.65
CA LYS A 234 -1.92 -25.15 -1.40
C LYS A 234 -0.96 -24.93 -2.57
N TYR A 235 -1.01 -23.77 -3.23
CA TYR A 235 -0.32 -23.55 -4.52
C TYR A 235 0.85 -22.56 -4.41
N GLY A 236 1.65 -22.63 -3.35
CA GLY A 236 2.89 -21.85 -3.26
C GLY A 236 2.69 -20.38 -2.89
N HIS A 237 1.64 -20.06 -2.13
CA HIS A 237 1.45 -18.76 -1.49
C HIS A 237 1.37 -17.60 -2.50
N ALA A 238 2.14 -16.53 -2.30
CA ALA A 238 2.12 -15.37 -3.19
C ALA A 238 2.51 -15.71 -4.64
N ALA A 239 3.21 -16.83 -4.88
CA ALA A 239 3.58 -17.24 -6.23
C ALA A 239 2.35 -17.53 -7.11
N VAL A 240 1.31 -18.17 -6.57
CA VAL A 240 0.06 -18.39 -7.32
C VAL A 240 -0.72 -17.10 -7.52
N LEU A 241 -0.73 -16.21 -6.52
CA LEU A 241 -1.38 -14.89 -6.63
C LEU A 241 -0.72 -14.05 -7.73
N SER A 242 0.62 -13.97 -7.76
CA SER A 242 1.37 -13.29 -8.82
C SER A 242 1.17 -13.95 -10.19
N LYS A 243 1.16 -15.29 -10.25
CA LYS A 243 0.98 -16.03 -11.50
C LYS A 243 -0.37 -15.76 -12.16
N TYR A 244 -1.42 -15.55 -11.38
CA TYR A 244 -2.73 -15.13 -11.88
C TYR A 244 -2.63 -13.84 -12.73
N PHE A 245 -2.01 -12.78 -12.21
CA PHE A 245 -1.85 -11.53 -12.94
C PHE A 245 -0.93 -11.66 -14.16
N LYS A 246 0.10 -12.51 -14.10
CA LYS A 246 0.97 -12.79 -15.26
C LYS A 246 0.18 -13.45 -16.39
N LEU A 247 -0.72 -14.37 -16.05
CA LEU A 247 -1.57 -15.03 -17.05
C LEU A 247 -2.56 -14.05 -17.69
N LEU A 248 -3.19 -13.19 -16.89
CA LEU A 248 -4.07 -12.13 -17.42
C LEU A 248 -3.30 -11.21 -18.37
N ALA A 249 -2.15 -10.70 -17.94
CA ALA A 249 -1.35 -9.77 -18.75
C ALA A 249 -0.90 -10.42 -20.08
N ALA A 250 -0.60 -11.71 -20.08
CA ALA A 250 -0.20 -12.43 -21.28
C ALA A 250 -1.36 -12.71 -22.25
N ASN A 251 -2.57 -13.01 -21.75
CA ASN A 251 -3.62 -13.62 -22.57
C ASN A 251 -4.92 -12.81 -22.69
N TYR A 252 -5.20 -11.91 -21.75
CA TYR A 252 -6.47 -11.19 -21.73
C TYR A 252 -6.46 -9.96 -22.66
N PRO A 253 -7.62 -9.55 -23.23
CA PRO A 253 -7.70 -8.45 -24.18
C PRO A 253 -7.18 -7.13 -23.59
N LYS A 254 -6.31 -6.48 -24.37
CA LYS A 254 -5.65 -5.23 -23.99
C LYS A 254 -5.39 -4.35 -25.22
N MET A 255 -5.28 -3.06 -24.99
CA MET A 255 -4.88 -2.06 -25.98
C MET A 255 -3.60 -1.36 -25.55
N ALA A 256 -2.94 -0.67 -26.49
CA ALA A 256 -1.75 0.11 -26.19
C ALA A 256 -2.11 1.34 -25.33
N ASN A 257 -1.25 1.63 -24.35
CA ASN A 257 -1.32 2.81 -23.48
C ASN A 257 0.05 3.50 -23.51
N PRO A 258 0.16 4.84 -23.42
CA PRO A 258 1.46 5.54 -23.46
C PRO A 258 2.53 5.03 -22.49
N HIS A 259 2.12 4.42 -21.36
CA HIS A 259 3.01 3.86 -20.34
C HIS A 259 3.02 2.32 -20.31
N GLY A 260 2.41 1.65 -21.30
CA GLY A 260 2.32 0.19 -21.37
C GLY A 260 1.13 -0.31 -22.17
N ALA A 261 0.28 -1.12 -21.53
CA ALA A 261 -1.00 -1.56 -22.08
C ALA A 261 -2.13 -1.31 -21.09
N GLU A 262 -3.37 -1.49 -21.51
CA GLU A 262 -4.55 -1.36 -20.67
C GLU A 262 -5.58 -2.41 -21.05
N TYR A 263 -6.18 -3.07 -20.06
CA TYR A 263 -7.23 -4.06 -20.32
C TYR A 263 -8.47 -3.37 -20.89
N THR A 264 -9.12 -4.00 -21.86
CA THR A 264 -10.25 -3.41 -22.59
C THR A 264 -11.62 -3.88 -22.09
N GLN A 265 -11.66 -4.83 -21.17
CA GLN A 265 -12.89 -5.43 -20.66
C GLN A 265 -12.69 -6.03 -19.27
N ASN A 266 -13.81 -6.32 -18.61
CA ASN A 266 -13.84 -6.98 -17.31
C ASN A 266 -14.10 -8.49 -17.45
N LEU A 267 -13.63 -9.26 -16.47
CA LEU A 267 -13.84 -10.70 -16.44
C LEU A 267 -15.30 -11.04 -16.12
N ASN A 268 -15.78 -12.12 -16.73
CA ASN A 268 -16.92 -12.86 -16.19
C ASN A 268 -16.45 -14.00 -15.26
N TRP A 269 -17.39 -14.69 -14.61
CA TRP A 269 -17.06 -15.76 -13.65
C TRP A 269 -16.35 -16.94 -14.31
N GLY A 270 -16.79 -17.36 -15.50
CA GLY A 270 -16.11 -18.45 -16.21
C GLY A 270 -14.64 -18.14 -16.50
N GLU A 271 -14.34 -16.92 -16.98
CA GLU A 271 -12.97 -16.47 -17.21
C GLU A 271 -12.18 -16.39 -15.90
N PHE A 272 -12.78 -15.85 -14.83
CA PHE A 272 -12.15 -15.78 -13.52
C PHE A 272 -11.68 -17.16 -13.02
N ILE A 273 -12.57 -18.16 -13.03
CA ILE A 273 -12.20 -19.53 -12.64
C ILE A 273 -11.19 -20.13 -13.61
N HIS A 274 -11.29 -19.86 -14.91
CA HIS A 274 -10.35 -20.36 -15.93
C HIS A 274 -8.91 -19.85 -15.69
N PHE A 275 -8.75 -18.55 -15.44
CA PHE A 275 -7.44 -17.95 -15.15
C PHE A 275 -6.87 -18.40 -13.81
N TRP A 276 -7.69 -18.55 -12.76
CA TRP A 276 -7.25 -19.16 -11.51
C TRP A 276 -6.85 -20.62 -11.70
N SER A 277 -7.55 -21.37 -12.55
CA SER A 277 -7.16 -22.74 -12.89
C SER A 277 -5.79 -22.80 -13.56
N GLY A 278 -5.49 -21.88 -14.49
CA GLY A 278 -4.14 -21.76 -15.06
C GLY A 278 -3.09 -21.35 -14.04
N ALA A 279 -3.44 -20.48 -13.08
CA ALA A 279 -2.54 -20.06 -12.02
C ALA A 279 -2.17 -21.24 -11.11
N THR A 280 -3.16 -22.02 -10.66
CA THR A 280 -2.94 -23.18 -9.81
C THR A 280 -2.33 -24.37 -10.57
N GLY A 281 -2.59 -24.48 -11.88
CA GLY A 281 -2.27 -25.65 -12.70
C GLY A 281 -3.32 -26.77 -12.60
N ASP A 282 -4.35 -26.59 -11.77
CA ASP A 282 -5.44 -27.54 -11.52
C ASP A 282 -6.79 -26.91 -11.92
N ASN A 283 -7.78 -27.73 -12.30
CA ASN A 283 -9.13 -27.24 -12.56
C ASN A 283 -9.82 -26.75 -11.25
N MET A 284 -10.02 -25.44 -11.13
CA MET A 284 -10.61 -24.81 -9.94
C MET A 284 -12.14 -24.82 -9.91
N LYS A 285 -12.82 -25.43 -10.88
CA LYS A 285 -14.28 -25.54 -10.90
C LYS A 285 -14.82 -26.15 -9.61
N ALA A 286 -14.26 -27.25 -9.12
CA ALA A 286 -14.74 -27.89 -7.89
C ALA A 286 -14.60 -26.97 -6.66
N GLN A 287 -13.48 -26.26 -6.56
CA GLN A 287 -13.26 -25.28 -5.49
C GLN A 287 -14.25 -24.11 -5.59
N ALA A 288 -14.52 -23.63 -6.81
CA ALA A 288 -15.48 -22.55 -7.05
C ALA A 288 -16.91 -22.98 -6.71
N THR A 289 -17.30 -24.19 -7.11
CA THR A 289 -18.59 -24.79 -6.72
C THR A 289 -18.74 -24.86 -5.21
N PHE A 290 -17.70 -25.25 -4.49
CA PHE A 290 -17.72 -25.27 -3.04
C PHE A 290 -17.80 -23.86 -2.44
N ALA A 291 -17.03 -22.91 -2.96
CA ALA A 291 -16.92 -21.56 -2.41
C ALA A 291 -18.16 -20.70 -2.67
N PHE A 292 -18.75 -20.83 -3.86
CA PHE A 292 -19.73 -19.88 -4.40
C PHE A 292 -20.97 -20.57 -5.01
N GLY A 293 -20.93 -21.90 -5.15
CA GLY A 293 -21.87 -22.63 -6.01
C GLY A 293 -21.49 -22.56 -7.50
N TRP A 294 -22.33 -23.16 -8.35
CA TRP A 294 -22.08 -23.24 -9.79
C TRP A 294 -23.39 -23.14 -10.57
N THR A 295 -23.50 -22.19 -11.51
CA THR A 295 -24.66 -22.07 -12.42
C THR A 295 -24.36 -22.66 -13.79
N ASP A 296 -25.42 -22.91 -14.56
CA ASP A 296 -25.31 -23.21 -15.98
C ASP A 296 -24.69 -22.06 -16.78
N GLU A 297 -24.92 -20.80 -16.36
CA GLU A 297 -24.28 -19.63 -16.97
C GLU A 297 -22.76 -19.66 -16.77
N TRP A 298 -22.29 -19.93 -15.55
CA TRP A 298 -20.85 -20.03 -15.27
C TRP A 298 -20.23 -21.24 -15.98
N GLU A 299 -20.97 -22.34 -16.13
CA GLU A 299 -20.54 -23.48 -16.94
C GLU A 299 -20.30 -23.08 -18.40
N GLN A 300 -21.24 -22.33 -18.99
CA GLN A 300 -21.12 -21.85 -20.37
C GLN A 300 -19.95 -20.88 -20.51
N GLN A 301 -19.84 -19.89 -19.61
CA GLN A 301 -18.74 -18.93 -19.57
C GLN A 301 -17.38 -19.63 -19.42
N PHE A 302 -17.28 -20.63 -18.54
CA PHE A 302 -16.03 -21.36 -18.29
C PHE A 302 -15.59 -22.16 -19.51
N ARG A 303 -16.52 -22.85 -20.18
CA ARG A 303 -16.25 -23.56 -21.43
C ARG A 303 -15.88 -22.62 -22.57
N GLN A 304 -16.46 -21.43 -22.59
CA GLN A 304 -16.13 -20.41 -23.59
C GLN A 304 -14.73 -19.82 -23.33
N ALA A 305 -14.40 -19.50 -22.07
CA ALA A 305 -13.07 -19.05 -21.66
C ALA A 305 -11.97 -20.06 -22.04
N GLN A 306 -12.22 -21.36 -21.90
CA GLN A 306 -11.29 -22.40 -22.34
C GLN A 306 -10.99 -22.38 -23.85
N LYS A 307 -11.95 -21.94 -24.66
CA LYS A 307 -11.79 -21.80 -26.12
C LYS A 307 -11.12 -20.50 -26.50
N ASP A 308 -11.48 -19.41 -25.81
CA ASP A 308 -10.99 -18.06 -26.11
C ASP A 308 -9.56 -17.85 -25.60
N PHE A 309 -9.17 -18.52 -24.50
CA PHE A 309 -7.85 -18.42 -23.88
C PHE A 309 -7.12 -19.77 -23.83
N PRO A 310 -6.92 -20.46 -24.97
CA PRO A 310 -6.39 -21.82 -24.99
C PRO A 310 -4.95 -21.92 -24.48
N ASN A 311 -4.23 -20.80 -24.35
CA ASN A 311 -2.87 -20.73 -23.81
C ASN A 311 -2.82 -20.80 -22.28
N VAL A 312 -3.96 -20.68 -21.58
CA VAL A 312 -4.06 -20.89 -20.14
C VAL A 312 -4.23 -22.39 -19.86
N LYS A 313 -3.19 -23.03 -19.33
CA LYS A 313 -3.09 -24.51 -19.21
C LYS A 313 -3.24 -25.01 -17.79
N TYR A 314 -4.01 -26.09 -17.61
CA TYR A 314 -4.20 -26.85 -16.37
C TYR A 314 -4.77 -28.25 -16.68
N ALA A 315 -4.73 -29.17 -15.72
CA ALA A 315 -5.31 -30.50 -15.87
C ALA A 315 -6.85 -30.42 -15.90
N TYR A 316 -7.50 -31.05 -16.90
CA TYR A 316 -8.96 -31.03 -17.09
C TYR A 316 -9.69 -32.10 -16.27
#